data_AF-A0A543PAM9-F1
#
_entry.id   AF-A0A543PAM9-F1
#
_cell.length_a   1.000
_cell.length_b   1.000
_cell.length_c   1.000
_cell.angle_alpha   90.00
_cell.angle_beta   90.00
_cell.angle_gamma   90.00
#
_symmetry.space_group_name_H-M   'P 1'
#
loop_
_entity.id
_entity.type
_entity.pdbx_description
1 polymer ?
#
loop_
_entity_poly.entity_id
_entity_poly.type
_entity_poly.pdbx_seq_one_letter_code
_entity_poly.pdbx_strand_id
1 'polypeptide(L)'
;MVALLVVVAAGCGTTVDPVEPARTEDAAAPSAEPVPGLQAEAVRLRTDEAVGGRFQVRVTNTGDEAFTVTAVALDSPGFTALPAATRTTEFAPGRVIDLPTAYGEPVCDAGPVPAAAQLSVARPGGVTESVRVPLAAEALVLIHEEECAVRAVEKVVHVAVTGLVDDGDALSGSLTLTRQAGNEPVVATTLYRSVLVDVAAEGLPLELAGDERSGTTAVSFTPATCDPHVLSETKKPYVFPLTVQVGDDDPVPVDLPLDEAARDQLAALVQRVCADA
;
A
#
# COMPACT_ATOMS: atom_id res chain seq x y z
N MET A 1 66.29 41.38 -25.36
CA MET A 1 65.50 42.23 -26.29
C MET A 1 64.44 41.33 -26.88
N VAL A 2 63.14 41.48 -26.66
CA VAL A 2 62.31 42.69 -26.61
C VAL A 2 61.21 42.47 -25.55
N ALA A 3 60.94 43.53 -24.79
CA ALA A 3 59.85 43.60 -23.83
C ALA A 3 58.52 43.86 -24.56
N LEU A 4 57.43 43.25 -24.08
CA LEU A 4 56.08 43.65 -24.44
C LEU A 4 55.20 43.72 -23.18
N LEU A 5 55.00 44.95 -22.71
CA LEU A 5 53.87 45.35 -21.88
C LEU A 5 52.58 45.22 -22.69
N VAL A 6 51.47 44.76 -22.10
CA VAL A 6 50.13 45.37 -22.28
C VAL A 6 49.21 45.06 -21.08
N VAL A 7 48.87 46.14 -20.36
CA VAL A 7 47.57 46.59 -19.81
C VAL A 7 46.67 45.61 -19.03
N VAL A 8 46.50 45.92 -17.74
CA VAL A 8 45.44 45.45 -16.84
C VAL A 8 44.25 46.41 -16.94
N ALA A 9 43.07 45.92 -17.32
CA ALA A 9 41.81 46.64 -17.21
C ALA A 9 41.07 46.17 -15.95
N ALA A 10 40.93 47.06 -14.97
CA ALA A 10 40.10 46.86 -13.79
C ALA A 10 38.63 47.13 -14.14
N GLY A 11 37.82 46.08 -14.26
CA GLY A 11 36.37 46.18 -14.37
C GLY A 11 35.73 46.09 -12.99
N CYS A 12 35.06 47.16 -12.55
CA CYS A 12 34.18 47.15 -11.38
C CYS A 12 32.92 46.33 -11.69
N GLY A 13 32.88 45.07 -11.26
CA GLY A 13 31.67 44.26 -11.22
C GLY A 13 30.98 44.42 -9.87
N THR A 14 29.80 45.02 -9.85
CA THR A 14 28.87 45.00 -8.72
C THR A 14 28.45 43.56 -8.46
N THR A 15 28.92 42.98 -7.35
CA THR A 15 28.46 41.71 -6.81
C THR A 15 27.01 41.86 -6.35
N VAL A 16 26.09 41.24 -7.08
CA VAL A 16 24.74 40.96 -6.61
C VAL A 16 24.85 39.72 -5.73
N ASP A 17 24.56 39.88 -4.44
CA ASP A 17 24.50 38.76 -3.51
C ASP A 17 23.48 37.72 -4.01
N PRO A 18 23.80 36.42 -4.00
CA PRO A 18 22.82 35.38 -4.28
C PRO A 18 21.72 35.47 -3.22
N VAL A 19 20.49 35.73 -3.67
CA VAL A 19 19.29 35.59 -2.84
C VAL A 19 19.17 34.11 -2.51
N GLU A 20 19.52 33.76 -1.27
CA GLU A 20 19.30 32.45 -0.68
C GLU A 20 17.78 32.17 -0.76
N PRO A 21 17.33 31.09 -1.42
CA PRO A 21 15.91 30.79 -1.47
C PRO A 21 15.44 30.54 -0.05
N ALA A 22 14.44 31.31 0.37
CA ALA A 22 13.77 31.12 1.64
C ALA A 22 13.34 29.65 1.73
N ARG A 23 13.91 28.95 2.71
CA ARG A 23 13.49 27.61 3.10
C ARG A 23 12.06 27.76 3.60
N THR A 24 11.09 27.42 2.75
CA THR A 24 9.68 27.36 3.15
C THR A 24 9.63 26.35 4.29
N GLU A 25 9.44 26.84 5.50
CA GLU A 25 9.12 25.99 6.65
C GLU A 25 7.86 25.22 6.27
N ASP A 26 8.02 23.90 6.13
CA ASP A 26 6.94 22.96 5.98
C ASP A 26 6.02 23.15 7.19
N ALA A 27 4.86 23.76 6.96
CA ALA A 27 3.90 24.05 8.00
C ALA A 27 3.31 22.70 8.43
N ALA A 28 3.94 22.08 9.43
CA ALA A 28 3.46 20.86 10.06
C ALA A 28 1.99 21.04 10.43
N ALA A 29 1.11 20.24 9.84
CA ALA A 29 -0.32 20.29 10.13
C ALA A 29 -0.54 20.11 11.65
N PRO A 30 -1.45 20.88 12.26
CA PRO A 30 -1.69 20.78 13.70
C PRO A 30 -2.20 19.37 14.06
N SER A 31 -1.49 18.71 14.98
CA SER A 31 -1.94 17.47 15.61
C SER A 31 -3.27 17.70 16.32
N ALA A 32 -4.21 16.75 16.24
CA ALA A 32 -5.47 16.83 16.97
C ALA A 32 -5.23 16.93 18.49
N GLU A 33 -6.11 17.66 19.19
CA GLU A 33 -6.06 17.74 20.65
C GLU A 33 -6.56 16.44 21.29
N PRO A 34 -5.99 16.00 22.43
CA PRO A 34 -6.50 14.83 23.16
C PRO A 34 -7.98 14.98 23.52
N VAL A 35 -8.77 13.93 23.32
CA VAL A 35 -10.19 13.89 23.68
C VAL A 35 -10.34 13.19 25.04
N PRO A 36 -10.88 13.86 26.09
CA PRO A 36 -11.01 13.26 27.41
C PRO A 36 -11.76 11.92 27.40
N GLY A 37 -11.21 10.91 28.09
CA GLY A 37 -11.81 9.57 28.21
C GLY A 37 -11.69 8.70 26.96
N LEU A 38 -11.00 9.17 25.91
CA LEU A 38 -10.84 8.45 24.65
C LEU A 38 -9.37 8.38 24.25
N GLN A 39 -8.93 7.18 23.87
CA GLN A 39 -7.66 6.94 23.20
C GLN A 39 -7.92 6.11 21.95
N ALA A 40 -7.16 6.37 20.88
CA ALA A 40 -7.21 5.60 19.65
C ALA A 40 -5.81 5.24 19.14
N GLU A 41 -5.66 4.02 18.64
CA GLU A 41 -4.47 3.57 17.90
C GLU A 41 -4.87 2.86 16.60
N ALA A 42 -4.07 3.03 15.55
CA ALA A 42 -4.20 2.31 14.31
C ALA A 42 -3.50 0.95 14.44
N VAL A 43 -4.24 -0.13 14.18
CA VAL A 43 -3.70 -1.49 14.22
C VAL A 43 -4.01 -2.18 12.90
N ARG A 44 -3.00 -2.83 12.31
CA ARG A 44 -3.20 -3.72 11.17
C ARG A 44 -3.22 -5.17 11.65
N LEU A 45 -4.37 -5.84 11.56
CA LEU A 45 -4.45 -7.28 11.84
C LEU A 45 -4.08 -8.07 10.59
N ARG A 46 -3.64 -9.32 10.76
CA ARG A 46 -3.38 -10.24 9.62
C ARG A 46 -4.59 -10.41 8.70
N THR A 47 -5.80 -10.31 9.25
CA THR A 47 -7.04 -10.37 8.48
C THR A 47 -7.34 -9.12 7.67
N ASP A 48 -6.67 -8.01 7.95
CA ASP A 48 -6.77 -6.74 7.23
C ASP A 48 -5.72 -6.62 6.13
N GLU A 49 -4.57 -7.28 6.32
CA GLU A 49 -3.54 -7.47 5.29
C GLU A 49 -4.01 -8.46 4.21
N ALA A 50 -4.59 -9.61 4.61
CA ALA A 50 -5.56 -10.29 3.76
C ALA A 50 -6.75 -9.35 3.52
N VAL A 51 -7.64 -9.45 2.55
CA VAL A 51 -8.54 -8.32 2.19
C VAL A 51 -7.83 -7.07 1.65
N GLY A 52 -6.99 -6.34 2.40
CA GLY A 52 -6.41 -5.05 2.00
C GLY A 52 -7.39 -3.87 2.09
N GLY A 53 -6.90 -2.64 1.94
CA GLY A 53 -7.73 -1.42 1.92
C GLY A 53 -8.40 -1.07 3.26
N ARG A 54 -7.97 -1.69 4.36
CA ARG A 54 -8.54 -1.47 5.70
C ARG A 54 -7.52 -1.69 6.82
N PHE A 55 -7.87 -1.17 7.99
CA PHE A 55 -7.17 -1.35 9.25
C PHE A 55 -8.18 -1.33 10.40
N GLN A 56 -7.71 -1.46 11.64
CA GLN A 56 -8.53 -1.28 12.83
C GLN A 56 -8.21 0.06 13.49
N VAL A 57 -9.25 0.83 13.80
CA VAL A 57 -9.17 1.87 14.82
C VAL A 57 -9.46 1.21 16.15
N ARG A 58 -8.43 0.92 16.93
CA ARG A 58 -8.59 0.42 18.29
C ARG A 58 -8.92 1.59 19.21
N VAL A 59 -10.12 1.57 19.77
CA VAL A 59 -10.58 2.59 20.70
C VAL A 59 -10.53 2.04 22.12
N THR A 60 -10.01 2.84 23.03
CA THR A 60 -10.03 2.56 24.48
C THR A 60 -10.85 3.62 25.20
N ASN A 61 -11.83 3.19 26.00
CA ASN A 61 -12.48 4.06 26.96
C ASN A 61 -11.59 4.22 28.20
N THR A 62 -10.93 5.37 28.31
CA THR A 62 -10.05 5.71 29.44
C THR A 62 -10.77 6.52 30.53
N GLY A 63 -12.06 6.81 30.34
CA GLY A 63 -12.90 7.51 31.31
C GLY A 63 -13.71 6.56 32.20
N ASP A 64 -14.53 7.17 33.06
CA ASP A 64 -15.35 6.46 34.06
C ASP A 64 -16.80 6.24 33.61
N GLU A 65 -17.20 6.79 32.45
CA GLU A 65 -18.55 6.66 31.90
C GLU A 65 -18.54 5.85 30.60
N ALA A 66 -19.62 5.10 30.35
CA ALA A 66 -19.79 4.39 29.09
C ALA A 66 -20.10 5.37 27.94
N PHE A 67 -19.75 4.99 26.71
CA PHE A 67 -20.20 5.67 25.49
C PHE A 67 -20.43 4.66 24.36
N THR A 68 -21.13 5.09 23.31
CA THR A 68 -21.34 4.28 22.10
C THR A 68 -20.71 4.98 20.89
N VAL A 69 -19.88 4.28 20.14
CA VAL A 69 -19.42 4.73 18.81
C VAL A 69 -20.45 4.32 17.77
N THR A 70 -20.97 5.31 17.04
CA THR A 70 -21.98 5.13 15.99
C THR A 70 -21.43 5.26 14.57
N ALA A 71 -20.23 5.82 14.41
CA ALA A 71 -19.51 5.87 13.14
C ALA A 71 -18.00 6.04 13.37
N VAL A 72 -17.20 5.56 12.42
CA VAL A 72 -15.73 5.69 12.41
C VAL A 72 -15.22 6.01 11.01
N ALA A 73 -14.26 6.93 10.92
CA ALA A 73 -13.51 7.25 9.71
C ALA A 73 -12.05 7.58 10.06
N LEU A 74 -11.15 7.38 9.09
CA LEU A 74 -9.80 7.90 9.12
C LEU A 74 -9.78 9.37 8.66
N ASP A 75 -9.08 10.20 9.41
CA ASP A 75 -8.66 11.53 8.99
C ASP A 75 -7.13 11.59 9.01
N SER A 76 -6.53 11.60 7.82
CA SER A 76 -5.08 11.62 7.62
C SER A 76 -4.76 12.30 6.29
N PRO A 77 -3.74 13.18 6.23
CA PRO A 77 -3.36 13.84 4.98
C PRO A 77 -2.78 12.88 3.93
N GLY A 78 -2.20 11.76 4.36
CA GLY A 78 -1.60 10.76 3.47
C GLY A 78 -2.61 9.83 2.80
N PHE A 79 -3.92 10.00 3.03
CA PHE A 79 -4.95 9.17 2.42
C PHE A 79 -6.13 10.01 1.95
N THR A 80 -6.74 9.61 0.84
CA THR A 80 -7.98 10.23 0.37
C THR A 80 -9.10 9.97 1.39
N ALA A 81 -9.86 11.01 1.74
CA ALA A 81 -10.94 10.88 2.70
C ALA A 81 -12.04 9.92 2.19
N LEU A 82 -12.48 9.02 3.06
CA LEU A 82 -13.61 8.13 2.82
C LEU A 82 -14.80 8.49 3.73
N PRO A 83 -16.04 8.18 3.33
CA PRO A 83 -17.20 8.30 4.20
C PRO A 83 -17.05 7.46 5.47
N ALA A 84 -17.54 7.97 6.60
CA ALA A 84 -17.54 7.23 7.86
C ALA A 84 -18.37 5.95 7.75
N ALA A 85 -17.83 4.86 8.27
CA ALA A 85 -18.51 3.58 8.33
C ALA A 85 -19.42 3.55 9.57
N THR A 86 -20.72 3.32 9.36
CA THR A 86 -21.69 3.18 10.46
C THR A 86 -21.36 1.97 11.33
N ARG A 87 -21.36 2.17 12.64
CA ARG A 87 -21.13 1.14 13.66
C ARG A 87 -22.14 1.34 14.78
N THR A 88 -22.31 0.35 15.65
CA THR A 88 -23.00 0.55 16.94
C THR A 88 -22.24 -0.28 17.95
N THR A 89 -21.27 0.35 18.62
CA THR A 89 -20.37 -0.35 19.54
C THR A 89 -20.33 0.38 20.86
N GLU A 90 -20.76 -0.29 21.92
CA GLU A 90 -20.73 0.25 23.28
C GLU A 90 -19.38 -0.03 23.93
N PHE A 91 -18.85 0.99 24.59
CA PHE A 91 -17.59 0.97 25.33
C PHE A 91 -17.87 1.29 26.80
N ALA A 92 -17.94 0.25 27.63
CA ALA A 92 -17.87 0.40 29.09
C ALA A 92 -16.49 0.99 29.52
N PRO A 93 -16.39 1.57 30.73
CA PRO A 93 -15.10 2.03 31.26
C PRO A 93 -14.00 0.96 31.18
N GLY A 94 -12.81 1.35 30.72
CA GLY A 94 -11.66 0.47 30.52
C GLY A 94 -11.78 -0.50 29.34
N ARG A 95 -12.88 -0.47 28.57
CA ARG A 95 -13.07 -1.37 27.43
C ARG A 95 -12.22 -0.94 26.24
N VAL A 96 -11.61 -1.93 25.60
CA VAL A 96 -10.84 -1.79 24.35
C VAL A 96 -11.55 -2.59 23.25
N ILE A 97 -11.83 -1.97 22.10
CA ILE A 97 -12.47 -2.63 20.95
C ILE A 97 -11.86 -2.11 19.65
N ASP A 98 -11.61 -3.03 18.72
CA ASP A 98 -11.11 -2.77 17.38
C ASP A 98 -12.29 -2.49 16.44
N LEU A 99 -12.27 -1.32 15.80
CA LEU A 99 -13.30 -0.91 14.83
C LEU A 99 -12.74 -1.01 13.41
N PRO A 100 -13.26 -1.94 12.57
CA PRO A 100 -12.82 -2.07 11.19
C PRO A 100 -13.10 -0.78 10.40
N THR A 101 -12.04 -0.21 9.85
CA THR A 101 -12.03 1.11 9.19
C THR A 101 -11.29 1.02 7.86
N ALA A 102 -11.91 1.51 6.79
CA ALA A 102 -11.26 1.59 5.48
C ALA A 102 -10.35 2.81 5.42
N TYR A 103 -9.25 2.72 4.66
CA TYR A 103 -8.45 3.88 4.25
C TYR A 103 -8.67 4.12 2.75
N GLY A 104 -8.64 5.38 2.32
CA GLY A 104 -8.75 5.71 0.90
C GLY A 104 -7.42 5.56 0.17
N GLU A 105 -7.42 5.87 -1.12
CA GLU A 105 -6.20 5.87 -1.94
C GLU A 105 -5.08 6.71 -1.30
N PRO A 106 -3.82 6.23 -1.26
CA PRO A 106 -2.72 6.95 -0.64
C PRO A 106 -2.38 8.23 -1.43
N VAL A 107 -2.02 9.28 -0.72
CA VAL A 107 -1.56 10.56 -1.24
C VAL A 107 -0.06 10.60 -1.01
N CYS A 108 0.73 10.23 -2.03
CA CYS A 108 2.16 9.92 -1.85
C CYS A 108 3.09 11.13 -1.75
N ASP A 109 2.57 12.33 -1.98
CA ASP A 109 3.23 13.61 -1.75
C ASP A 109 2.89 14.21 -0.38
N ALA A 110 2.09 13.51 0.45
CA ALA A 110 1.77 13.88 1.82
C ALA A 110 2.06 12.73 2.79
N GLY A 111 2.68 13.04 3.93
CA GLY A 111 2.86 12.04 4.98
C GLY A 111 1.52 11.61 5.60
N PRO A 112 1.41 10.39 6.18
CA PRO A 112 0.16 9.91 6.79
C PRO A 112 -0.09 10.49 8.19
N VAL A 113 0.80 11.34 8.70
CA VAL A 113 0.72 11.95 10.03
C VAL A 113 0.70 13.49 9.95
N PRO A 114 0.04 14.18 10.88
CA PRO A 114 -0.75 13.64 12.00
C PRO A 114 -2.03 12.95 11.52
N ALA A 115 -2.41 11.86 12.19
CA ALA A 115 -3.64 11.12 11.92
C ALA A 115 -4.62 11.26 13.10
N ALA A 116 -5.91 11.19 12.79
CA ALA A 116 -6.98 11.15 13.76
C ALA A 116 -8.06 10.14 13.36
N ALA A 117 -8.73 9.57 14.35
CA ALA A 117 -9.98 8.87 14.16
C ALA A 117 -11.13 9.87 14.28
N GLN A 118 -11.91 10.03 13.21
CA GLN A 118 -13.17 10.76 13.25
C GLN A 118 -14.26 9.80 13.76
N LEU A 119 -14.71 9.99 15.00
CA LEU A 119 -15.73 9.17 15.64
C LEU A 119 -17.03 9.94 15.81
N SER A 120 -18.17 9.28 15.63
CA SER A 120 -19.46 9.74 16.15
C SER A 120 -19.73 9.01 17.47
N VAL A 121 -19.88 9.75 18.57
CA VAL A 121 -19.97 9.23 19.93
C VAL A 121 -21.28 9.67 20.58
N ALA A 122 -22.02 8.72 21.15
CA ALA A 122 -23.20 8.97 21.96
C ALA A 122 -22.90 8.62 23.43
N ARG A 123 -23.03 9.61 24.33
CA ARG A 123 -22.94 9.39 25.79
C ARG A 123 -24.33 9.21 26.41
N PRO A 124 -24.46 8.56 27.58
CA PRO A 124 -25.73 8.36 28.26
C PRO A 124 -26.53 9.65 28.42
N GLY A 125 -27.76 9.68 27.90
CA GLY A 125 -28.65 10.84 27.98
C GLY A 125 -28.22 12.05 27.14
N GLY A 126 -27.14 11.95 26.36
CA GLY A 126 -26.59 13.01 25.52
C GLY A 126 -27.01 12.90 24.05
N VAL A 127 -26.67 13.94 23.28
CA VAL A 127 -26.72 13.91 21.83
C VAL A 127 -25.47 13.21 21.27
N THR A 128 -25.59 12.62 20.08
CA THR A 128 -24.42 12.13 19.34
C THR A 128 -23.56 13.31 18.91
N GLU A 129 -22.29 13.29 19.27
CA GLU A 129 -21.29 14.29 18.88
C GLU A 129 -20.24 13.70 17.93
N SER A 130 -19.65 14.55 17.10
CA SER A 130 -18.51 14.18 16.26
C SER A 130 -17.22 14.61 16.96
N VAL A 131 -16.32 13.67 17.23
CA VAL A 131 -15.04 13.92 17.89
C VAL A 131 -13.88 13.46 17.02
N ARG A 132 -12.79 14.23 17.02
CA ARG A 132 -11.55 13.93 16.32
C ARG A 132 -10.52 13.48 17.35
N VAL A 133 -10.33 12.17 17.47
CA VAL A 133 -9.43 11.58 18.47
C VAL A 133 -8.04 11.42 17.84
N PRO A 134 -6.96 11.93 18.44
CA PRO A 134 -5.60 11.67 17.96
C PRO A 134 -5.36 10.17 17.84
N LEU A 135 -4.77 9.75 16.73
CA LEU A 135 -4.57 8.35 16.40
C LEU A 135 -3.07 8.04 16.40
N ALA A 136 -2.62 7.14 17.27
CA ALA A 136 -1.29 6.56 17.13
C ALA A 136 -1.22 5.81 15.78
N ALA A 137 -0.28 6.17 14.92
CA ALA A 137 -0.37 5.96 13.48
C ALA A 137 0.72 5.05 12.90
N GLU A 138 1.42 4.28 13.74
CA GLU A 138 2.54 3.43 13.32
C GLU A 138 2.14 2.46 12.21
N ALA A 139 0.96 1.84 12.32
CA ALA A 139 0.43 0.97 11.27
C ALA A 139 0.09 1.73 9.98
N LEU A 140 -0.37 2.99 10.08
CA LEU A 140 -0.70 3.81 8.91
C LEU A 140 0.55 4.30 8.17
N VAL A 141 1.66 4.54 8.89
CA VAL A 141 2.96 4.86 8.29
C VAL A 141 3.41 3.72 7.40
N LEU A 142 3.41 2.49 7.93
CA LEU A 142 3.80 1.30 7.17
C LEU A 142 2.89 1.06 5.96
N ILE A 143 1.57 1.16 6.14
CA ILE A 143 0.62 1.01 5.03
C ILE A 143 0.88 2.06 3.94
N HIS A 144 1.09 3.32 4.34
CA HIS A 144 1.32 4.41 3.37
C HIS A 144 2.62 4.18 2.58
N GLU A 145 3.70 3.81 3.27
CA GLU A 145 4.99 3.50 2.63
C GLU A 145 4.86 2.34 1.63
N GLU A 146 4.24 1.23 2.03
CA GLU A 146 4.00 0.07 1.17
C GLU A 146 3.16 0.44 -0.07
N GLU A 147 2.03 1.11 0.13
CA GLU A 147 1.09 1.45 -0.96
C GLU A 147 1.70 2.50 -1.92
N CYS A 148 2.48 3.44 -1.39
CA CYS A 148 3.18 4.44 -2.22
C CYS A 148 4.36 3.86 -2.99
N ALA A 149 5.08 2.89 -2.42
CA ALA A 149 6.12 2.16 -3.13
C ALA A 149 5.55 1.38 -4.34
N VAL A 150 4.42 0.68 -4.15
CA VAL A 150 3.73 -0.01 -5.26
C VAL A 150 3.34 0.96 -6.36
N ARG A 151 2.73 2.10 -6.00
CA ARG A 151 2.36 3.14 -6.98
C ARG A 151 3.54 3.76 -7.71
N ALA A 152 4.70 3.88 -7.06
CA ALA A 152 5.91 4.35 -7.71
C ALA A 152 6.35 3.38 -8.81
N VAL A 153 6.31 2.07 -8.53
CA VAL A 153 6.58 1.02 -9.53
C VAL A 153 5.56 1.06 -10.67
N GLU A 154 4.26 1.11 -10.37
CA GLU A 154 3.19 1.11 -11.39
C GLU A 154 3.24 2.31 -12.34
N LYS A 155 3.77 3.46 -11.89
CA LYS A 155 4.02 4.62 -12.76
C LYS A 155 5.12 4.36 -13.79
N VAL A 156 6.05 3.47 -13.50
CA VAL A 156 7.22 3.18 -14.34
C VAL A 156 6.99 1.95 -15.21
N VAL A 157 6.35 0.90 -14.67
CA VAL A 157 6.14 -0.38 -15.36
C VAL A 157 4.75 -0.93 -15.10
N HIS A 158 4.13 -1.44 -16.15
CA HIS A 158 2.92 -2.24 -16.07
C HIS A 158 3.29 -3.72 -16.08
N VAL A 159 2.78 -4.46 -15.10
CA VAL A 159 2.90 -5.92 -15.01
C VAL A 159 1.60 -6.55 -15.50
N ALA A 160 1.67 -7.61 -16.30
CA ALA A 160 0.48 -8.32 -16.77
C ALA A 160 0.73 -9.83 -16.87
N VAL A 161 -0.29 -10.62 -16.53
CA VAL A 161 -0.35 -12.05 -16.86
C VAL A 161 -1.36 -12.22 -17.99
N THR A 162 -0.95 -12.79 -19.10
CA THR A 162 -1.81 -12.96 -20.29
C THR A 162 -1.70 -14.36 -20.89
N GLY A 163 -2.69 -14.72 -21.70
CA GLY A 163 -2.66 -15.96 -22.47
C GLY A 163 -2.67 -17.22 -21.62
N LEU A 164 -3.40 -17.22 -20.50
CA LEU A 164 -3.57 -18.41 -19.68
C LEU A 164 -4.27 -19.52 -20.49
N VAL A 165 -3.62 -20.68 -20.55
CA VAL A 165 -4.09 -21.90 -21.18
C VAL A 165 -4.10 -23.01 -20.14
N ASP A 166 -5.16 -23.81 -20.16
CA ASP A 166 -5.32 -24.95 -19.29
C ASP A 166 -4.73 -26.21 -19.93
N ASP A 167 -3.72 -26.78 -19.28
CA ASP A 167 -2.99 -27.98 -19.73
C ASP A 167 -3.45 -29.24 -18.94
N GLY A 168 -4.48 -29.13 -18.11
CA GLY A 168 -5.06 -30.22 -17.33
C GLY A 168 -4.67 -30.18 -15.86
N ASP A 169 -3.38 -30.29 -15.54
CA ASP A 169 -2.84 -30.20 -14.17
C ASP A 169 -2.15 -28.87 -13.86
N ALA A 170 -2.03 -28.00 -14.86
CA ALA A 170 -1.46 -26.67 -14.74
C ALA A 170 -2.24 -25.63 -15.58
N LEU A 171 -2.10 -24.36 -15.20
CA LEU A 171 -2.34 -23.24 -16.12
C LEU A 171 -1.01 -22.62 -16.53
N SER A 172 -0.82 -22.41 -17.82
CA SER A 172 0.39 -21.82 -18.39
C SER A 172 0.06 -20.51 -19.11
N GLY A 173 0.90 -19.49 -18.99
CA GLY A 173 0.71 -18.20 -19.65
C GLY A 173 2.00 -17.41 -19.76
N SER A 174 1.87 -16.10 -19.90
CA SER A 174 3.00 -15.17 -20.02
C SER A 174 2.92 -14.05 -19.00
N LEU A 175 4.00 -13.88 -18.22
CA LEU A 175 4.25 -12.69 -17.40
C LEU A 175 4.97 -11.65 -18.26
N THR A 176 4.39 -10.46 -18.39
CA THR A 176 4.93 -9.37 -19.20
C THR A 176 5.16 -8.13 -18.35
N LEU A 177 6.32 -7.51 -18.53
CA LEU A 177 6.62 -6.16 -18.06
C LEU A 177 6.54 -5.21 -19.26
N THR A 178 5.84 -4.08 -19.11
CA THR A 178 5.75 -3.03 -20.13
C THR A 178 6.07 -1.67 -19.53
N ARG A 179 7.14 -1.04 -19.99
CA ARG A 179 7.58 0.27 -19.53
C ARG A 179 6.56 1.36 -19.86
N GLN A 180 6.13 2.09 -18.85
CA GLN A 180 5.22 3.24 -18.95
C GLN A 180 5.99 4.57 -18.97
N ALA A 181 7.02 4.69 -18.14
CA ALA A 181 7.80 5.91 -17.97
C ALA A 181 9.27 5.60 -17.64
N GLY A 182 10.11 6.64 -17.68
CA GLY A 182 11.53 6.54 -17.32
C GLY A 182 12.37 5.74 -18.32
N ASN A 183 13.66 5.59 -18.00
CA ASN A 183 14.61 4.71 -18.70
C ASN A 183 15.51 3.95 -17.71
N GLU A 184 15.18 4.03 -16.42
CA GLU A 184 15.83 3.30 -15.35
C GLU A 184 15.61 1.80 -15.58
N PRO A 185 16.62 0.94 -15.33
CA PRO A 185 16.44 -0.50 -15.40
C PRO A 185 15.28 -0.95 -14.51
N VAL A 186 14.45 -1.86 -15.01
CA VAL A 186 13.37 -2.48 -14.20
C VAL A 186 13.65 -3.96 -14.12
N VAL A 187 13.72 -4.51 -12.91
CA VAL A 187 14.02 -5.93 -12.69
C VAL A 187 12.91 -6.57 -11.86
N ALA A 188 12.20 -7.54 -12.44
CA ALA A 188 11.36 -8.46 -11.69
C ALA A 188 12.20 -9.67 -11.29
N THR A 189 12.27 -9.99 -9.99
CA THR A 189 13.26 -10.96 -9.48
C THR A 189 12.64 -12.23 -8.94
N THR A 190 11.73 -12.13 -7.98
CA THR A 190 11.17 -13.28 -7.28
C THR A 190 9.65 -13.22 -7.35
N LEU A 191 9.05 -14.33 -7.72
CA LEU A 191 7.61 -14.51 -7.73
C LEU A 191 7.23 -15.51 -6.63
N TYR A 192 6.41 -15.05 -5.68
CA TYR A 192 6.00 -15.82 -4.52
C TYR A 192 4.66 -16.53 -4.78
N ARG A 193 4.56 -17.77 -4.29
CA ARG A 193 3.34 -18.58 -4.35
C ARG A 193 2.22 -18.02 -3.48
N SER A 194 1.00 -18.47 -3.77
CA SER A 194 -0.12 -18.33 -2.84
C SER A 194 -0.20 -19.54 -1.91
N VAL A 195 -1.19 -19.54 -1.01
CA VAL A 195 -1.43 -20.68 -0.10
C VAL A 195 -1.90 -21.92 -0.86
N LEU A 196 -2.76 -21.75 -1.88
CA LEU A 196 -3.37 -22.87 -2.62
C LEU A 196 -2.65 -23.23 -3.91
N VAL A 197 -1.88 -22.30 -4.47
CA VAL A 197 -1.33 -22.42 -5.82
C VAL A 197 0.15 -22.07 -5.79
N ASP A 198 0.97 -22.97 -6.31
CA ASP A 198 2.35 -22.73 -6.66
C ASP A 198 2.40 -21.99 -7.99
N VAL A 199 3.38 -21.10 -8.10
CA VAL A 199 3.64 -20.33 -9.31
C VAL A 199 5.11 -20.41 -9.65
N ALA A 200 5.42 -20.57 -10.93
CA ALA A 200 6.78 -20.57 -11.44
C ALA A 200 6.88 -19.64 -12.65
N ALA A 201 8.00 -18.90 -12.75
CA ALA A 201 8.32 -18.08 -13.90
C ALA A 201 9.80 -18.31 -14.26
N GLU A 202 10.05 -19.14 -15.28
CA GLU A 202 11.39 -19.70 -15.55
C GLU A 202 12.42 -18.66 -15.98
N GLY A 203 11.99 -17.55 -16.58
CA GLY A 203 12.88 -16.48 -17.01
C GLY A 203 13.01 -15.33 -16.01
N LEU A 204 12.78 -15.57 -14.72
CA LEU A 204 13.18 -14.64 -13.68
C LEU A 204 14.67 -14.84 -13.29
N PRO A 205 15.44 -13.76 -13.04
CA PRO A 205 15.02 -12.36 -13.09
C PRO A 205 14.76 -11.89 -14.53
N LEU A 206 13.65 -11.17 -14.71
CA LEU A 206 13.28 -10.55 -15.97
C LEU A 206 13.63 -9.06 -15.90
N GLU A 207 14.57 -8.63 -16.72
CA GLU A 207 15.07 -7.25 -16.77
C GLU A 207 14.54 -6.54 -18.02
N LEU A 208 14.13 -5.28 -17.83
CA LEU A 208 14.00 -4.28 -18.89
C LEU A 208 15.19 -3.33 -18.79
N ALA A 209 16.20 -3.55 -19.63
CA ALA A 209 17.39 -2.72 -19.67
C ALA A 209 17.10 -1.40 -20.39
N GLY A 210 17.54 -0.26 -19.82
CA GLY A 210 17.56 1.04 -20.49
C GLY A 210 16.25 1.43 -21.19
N ASP A 211 16.28 1.48 -22.53
CA ASP A 211 15.17 1.89 -23.40
C ASP A 211 14.25 0.74 -23.85
N GLU A 212 14.48 -0.49 -23.39
CA GLU A 212 13.59 -1.62 -23.63
C GLU A 212 12.17 -1.30 -23.16
N ARG A 213 11.21 -1.52 -24.06
CA ARG A 213 9.81 -1.18 -23.83
C ARG A 213 9.00 -2.30 -23.21
N SER A 214 9.40 -3.54 -23.46
CA SER A 214 8.69 -4.72 -22.99
C SER A 214 9.59 -5.93 -22.90
N GLY A 215 9.29 -6.80 -21.95
CA GLY A 215 9.96 -8.07 -21.73
C GLY A 215 8.93 -9.08 -21.23
N THR A 216 9.10 -10.34 -21.62
CA THR A 216 8.12 -11.40 -21.35
C THR A 216 8.84 -12.67 -20.93
N THR A 217 8.26 -13.39 -19.98
CA THR A 217 8.66 -14.74 -19.62
C THR A 217 7.45 -15.65 -19.44
N ALA A 218 7.64 -16.95 -19.57
CA ALA A 218 6.59 -17.92 -19.31
C ALA A 218 6.28 -17.95 -17.80
N VAL A 219 5.00 -18.13 -17.48
CA VAL A 219 4.52 -18.36 -16.11
C VAL A 219 3.63 -19.59 -16.07
N SER A 220 3.73 -20.40 -15.03
CA SER A 220 2.85 -21.54 -14.80
C SER A 220 2.32 -21.57 -13.38
N PHE A 221 1.11 -22.12 -13.22
CA PHE A 221 0.39 -22.23 -11.97
C PHE A 221 -0.05 -23.67 -11.76
N THR A 222 0.18 -24.21 -10.57
CA THR A 222 -0.21 -25.58 -10.18
C THR A 222 -0.76 -25.60 -8.75
N PRO A 223 -1.68 -26.50 -8.38
CA PRO A 223 -2.12 -26.59 -6.99
C PRO A 223 -0.96 -26.95 -6.05
N ALA A 224 -0.73 -26.12 -5.03
CA ALA A 224 0.31 -26.37 -4.03
C ALA A 224 -0.13 -27.39 -2.97
N THR A 225 -1.43 -27.54 -2.76
CA THR A 225 -2.02 -28.44 -1.77
C THR A 225 -3.47 -28.77 -2.11
N CYS A 226 -3.88 -29.99 -1.77
CA CYS A 226 -5.28 -30.43 -1.81
C CYS A 226 -5.83 -30.74 -0.40
N ASP A 227 -5.19 -30.23 0.66
CA ASP A 227 -5.68 -30.42 2.03
C ASP A 227 -7.05 -29.73 2.23
N PRO A 228 -8.11 -30.47 2.63
CA PRO A 228 -9.44 -29.92 2.80
C PRO A 228 -9.54 -28.75 3.80
N HIS A 229 -8.74 -28.74 4.86
CA HIS A 229 -8.75 -27.65 5.84
C HIS A 229 -8.23 -26.37 5.20
N VAL A 230 -7.12 -26.47 4.46
CA VAL A 230 -6.50 -25.31 3.79
C VAL A 230 -7.44 -24.76 2.71
N LEU A 231 -8.08 -25.64 1.93
CA LEU A 231 -9.05 -25.24 0.91
C LEU A 231 -10.24 -24.47 1.50
N SER A 232 -10.74 -24.89 2.67
CA SER A 232 -11.90 -24.27 3.31
C SER A 232 -11.60 -22.96 4.06
N GLU A 233 -10.37 -22.75 4.52
CA GLU A 233 -10.01 -21.60 5.37
C GLU A 233 -9.27 -20.47 4.63
N THR A 234 -8.85 -20.69 3.38
CA THR A 234 -8.04 -19.71 2.65
C THR A 234 -8.84 -18.47 2.22
N LYS A 235 -8.40 -17.29 2.66
CA LYS A 235 -9.06 -15.99 2.39
C LYS A 235 -8.59 -15.28 1.12
N LYS A 236 -7.32 -15.49 0.71
CA LYS A 236 -6.69 -14.92 -0.50
C LYS A 236 -6.00 -16.04 -1.30
N PRO A 237 -6.77 -16.90 -1.98
CA PRO A 237 -6.20 -18.08 -2.63
C PRO A 237 -5.32 -17.75 -3.85
N TYR A 238 -5.44 -16.55 -4.43
CA TYR A 238 -4.81 -16.19 -5.71
C TYR A 238 -4.07 -14.85 -5.66
N VAL A 239 -3.33 -14.60 -4.59
CA VAL A 239 -2.40 -13.46 -4.49
C VAL A 239 -0.96 -13.98 -4.60
N PHE A 240 -0.20 -13.42 -5.53
CA PHE A 240 1.16 -13.83 -5.87
C PHE A 240 2.05 -12.59 -5.93
N PRO A 241 2.78 -12.26 -4.84
CA PRO A 241 3.69 -11.12 -4.85
C PRO A 241 4.85 -11.32 -5.82
N LEU A 242 5.08 -10.36 -6.70
CA LEU A 242 6.25 -10.25 -7.56
C LEU A 242 7.15 -9.13 -7.03
N THR A 243 8.39 -9.44 -6.68
CA THR A 243 9.37 -8.42 -6.31
C THR A 243 9.86 -7.69 -7.56
N VAL A 244 9.63 -6.38 -7.62
CA VAL A 244 10.04 -5.51 -8.72
C VAL A 244 10.95 -4.41 -8.17
N GLN A 245 12.06 -4.16 -8.85
CA GLN A 245 12.99 -3.09 -8.54
C GLN A 245 13.10 -2.12 -9.72
N VAL A 246 13.17 -0.82 -9.44
CA VAL A 246 13.37 0.24 -10.44
C VAL A 246 14.67 0.97 -10.11
N GLY A 247 15.61 0.98 -11.06
CA GLY A 247 16.93 1.57 -10.85
C GLY A 247 17.63 0.99 -9.62
N ASP A 248 18.09 1.89 -8.74
CA ASP A 248 18.76 1.54 -7.47
C ASP A 248 17.81 1.63 -6.25
N ASP A 249 16.51 1.83 -6.46
CA ASP A 249 15.53 1.89 -5.37
C ASP A 249 15.36 0.53 -4.67
N ASP A 250 14.78 0.54 -3.47
CA ASP A 250 14.48 -0.70 -2.74
C ASP A 250 13.48 -1.58 -3.51
N PRO A 251 13.68 -2.92 -3.56
CA PRO A 251 12.74 -3.82 -4.21
C PRO A 251 11.35 -3.80 -3.56
N VAL A 252 10.31 -3.67 -4.38
CA VAL A 252 8.92 -3.54 -3.95
C VAL A 252 8.14 -4.82 -4.30
N PRO A 253 7.41 -5.43 -3.35
CA PRO A 253 6.46 -6.49 -3.68
C PRO A 253 5.20 -5.90 -4.33
N VAL A 254 4.91 -6.33 -5.57
CA VAL A 254 3.70 -5.97 -6.31
C VAL A 254 2.87 -7.23 -6.54
N ASP A 255 1.60 -7.22 -6.16
CA ASP A 255 0.71 -8.35 -6.42
C ASP A 255 0.52 -8.56 -7.92
N LEU A 256 0.70 -9.79 -8.42
CA LEU A 256 0.41 -10.09 -9.82
C LEU A 256 -1.05 -9.75 -10.15
N PRO A 257 -1.31 -8.90 -11.16
CA PRO A 257 -2.67 -8.54 -11.52
C PRO A 257 -3.34 -9.70 -12.26
N LEU A 258 -4.23 -10.37 -11.55
CA LEU A 258 -5.12 -11.40 -12.07
C LEU A 258 -6.54 -10.86 -12.10
N ASP A 259 -7.14 -10.82 -13.29
CA ASP A 259 -8.54 -10.47 -13.47
C ASP A 259 -9.46 -11.59 -12.97
N GLU A 260 -10.77 -11.34 -12.99
CA GLU A 260 -11.77 -12.32 -12.52
C GLU A 260 -11.72 -13.60 -13.35
N ALA A 261 -11.51 -13.52 -14.66
CA ALA A 261 -11.42 -14.68 -15.54
C ALA A 261 -10.22 -15.57 -15.21
N ALA A 262 -9.04 -14.98 -14.96
CA ALA A 262 -7.86 -15.73 -14.52
C ALA A 262 -8.06 -16.38 -13.15
N ARG A 263 -8.71 -15.68 -12.22
CA ARG A 263 -9.04 -16.23 -10.88
C ARG A 263 -10.03 -17.39 -10.97
N ASP A 264 -11.02 -17.31 -11.86
CA ASP A 264 -11.97 -18.40 -12.10
C ASP A 264 -11.27 -19.62 -12.71
N GLN A 265 -10.34 -19.42 -13.64
CA GLN A 265 -9.52 -20.50 -14.19
C GLN A 265 -8.67 -21.17 -13.10
N LEU A 266 -8.03 -20.40 -12.21
CA LEU A 266 -7.27 -20.95 -11.09
C LEU A 266 -8.17 -21.72 -10.11
N ALA A 267 -9.38 -21.22 -9.85
CA ALA A 267 -10.36 -21.95 -9.04
C ALA A 267 -10.80 -23.27 -9.69
N ALA A 268 -11.01 -23.27 -11.01
CA ALA A 268 -11.35 -24.48 -11.76
C ALA A 268 -10.19 -25.49 -11.76
N LEU A 269 -8.94 -25.02 -11.88
CA LEU A 269 -7.73 -25.85 -11.77
C LEU A 269 -7.70 -26.57 -10.41
N VAL A 270 -7.81 -25.82 -9.31
CA VAL A 270 -7.76 -26.39 -7.95
C VAL A 270 -8.90 -27.37 -7.74
N GLN A 271 -10.13 -27.01 -8.12
CA GLN A 271 -11.29 -27.91 -7.98
C GLN A 271 -11.10 -29.21 -8.75
N ARG A 272 -10.61 -29.13 -9.99
CA ARG A 272 -10.42 -30.30 -10.84
C ARG A 272 -9.33 -31.22 -10.30
N VAL A 273 -8.14 -30.69 -10.04
CA VAL A 273 -6.98 -31.49 -9.61
C VAL A 273 -7.22 -32.08 -8.22
N CYS A 274 -7.85 -31.33 -7.32
CA CYS A 274 -8.09 -31.79 -5.95
C CYS A 274 -9.40 -32.59 -5.78
N ALA A 275 -10.28 -32.66 -6.78
CA ALA A 275 -11.45 -33.54 -6.71
C ALA A 275 -11.08 -35.03 -6.76
N ASP A 276 -9.94 -35.35 -7.39
CA ASP A 276 -9.43 -36.71 -7.55
C ASP A 276 -8.36 -37.08 -6.48
N ALA A 277 -8.08 -36.17 -5.53
CA ALA A 277 -7.02 -36.29 -4.53
C ALA A 277 -7.45 -36.95 -3.21
#